data_AF-A0A528H1J0-F1
#
_entry.id   AF-A0A528H1J0-F1
#
_cell.length_a   1.000
_cell.length_b   1.000
_cell.length_c   1.000
_cell.angle_alpha   90.00
_cell.angle_beta   90.00
_cell.angle_gamma   90.00
#
_symmetry.space_group_name_H-M   'P 1'
#
loop_
_entity.id
_entity.type
_entity.pdbx_description
1 polymer ?
#
loop_
_entity_poly.entity_id
_entity_poly.type
_entity_poly.pdbx_seq_one_letter_code
_entity_poly.pdbx_strand_id
1 'polypeptide(L)'
;RVLEERVVHRIGDSRGRPVDVRLVASTNRDLKQEVAAGRFRRDLYYRIGAVSIIVPPLRERGEDVLLLTEHFNRQIATASGEEPLDFSHEALDALLAYRWPGNVRELKNLIGRLHVLAQGRGVELHDLPEEITAASTEPGTRSGSETATSL
;
A
#
# COMPACT_ATOMS: atom_id res chain seq x y z
N ARG A 1 -4.91 21.28 -25.63
CA ARG A 1 -6.13 20.72 -26.27
C ARG A 1 -7.15 20.32 -25.22
N VAL A 2 -7.43 19.07 -24.86
CA VAL A 2 -8.55 18.76 -23.91
C VAL A 2 -8.48 19.47 -22.56
N LEU A 3 -7.32 19.45 -21.87
CA LEU A 3 -7.18 20.08 -20.54
C LEU A 3 -7.20 21.61 -20.56
N GLU A 4 -6.98 22.24 -21.72
CA GLU A 4 -7.07 23.71 -21.88
C GLU A 4 -8.43 24.12 -22.40
N GLU A 5 -8.86 23.50 -23.50
CA GLU A 5 -10.04 23.88 -24.26
C GLU A 5 -11.31 23.32 -23.62
N ARG A 6 -11.19 22.36 -22.69
CA ARG A 6 -12.31 21.63 -22.08
C ARG A 6 -13.25 21.03 -23.12
N VAL A 7 -12.69 20.60 -24.25
CA VAL A 7 -13.42 20.00 -25.37
C VAL A 7 -12.80 18.65 -25.70
N VAL A 8 -13.66 17.64 -25.90
CA VAL A 8 -13.26 16.30 -26.37
C VAL A 8 -13.84 16.02 -27.76
N HIS A 9 -13.12 15.23 -28.54
CA HIS A 9 -13.54 14.73 -29.85
C HIS A 9 -13.58 13.21 -29.80
N ARG A 10 -14.61 12.61 -30.39
CA ARG A 10 -14.61 11.14 -30.59
C ARG A 10 -13.64 10.80 -31.73
N ILE A 11 -13.07 9.61 -31.69
CA ILE A 11 -12.20 9.13 -32.77
C ILE A 11 -13.02 9.10 -34.07
N GLY A 12 -12.56 9.80 -35.10
CA GLY A 12 -13.25 9.92 -36.38
C GLY A 12 -14.36 10.99 -36.45
N ASP A 13 -14.60 11.73 -35.36
CA ASP A 13 -15.62 12.78 -35.30
C ASP A 13 -14.95 14.16 -35.16
N SER A 14 -15.22 15.07 -36.09
CA SER A 14 -14.68 16.44 -36.05
C SER A 14 -15.45 17.33 -35.08
N ARG A 15 -16.64 16.91 -34.61
CA ARG A 15 -17.46 17.69 -33.69
C ARG A 15 -16.87 17.69 -32.29
N GLY A 16 -16.39 18.84 -31.85
CA GLY A 16 -15.99 19.09 -30.47
C GLY A 16 -17.18 19.07 -29.52
N ARG A 17 -16.99 18.49 -28.34
CA ARG A 17 -17.98 18.45 -27.26
C ARG A 17 -17.40 19.11 -26.01
N PRO A 18 -17.99 20.20 -25.50
CA PRO A 18 -17.54 20.79 -24.24
C PRO A 18 -17.79 19.80 -23.09
N VAL A 19 -16.85 19.77 -22.15
CA VAL A 19 -16.89 18.91 -20.97
C VAL A 19 -16.48 19.72 -19.74
N ASP A 20 -17.15 19.48 -18.62
CA ASP A 20 -16.71 19.99 -17.33
C ASP A 20 -16.30 18.79 -16.47
N VAL A 21 -14.99 18.66 -16.26
CA VAL A 21 -14.41 17.48 -15.60
C VAL A 21 -13.33 17.88 -14.62
N ARG A 22 -13.30 17.19 -13.48
CA ARG A 22 -12.18 17.22 -12.54
C ARG A 22 -11.24 16.08 -12.85
N LEU A 23 -10.01 16.40 -13.27
CA LEU A 23 -8.98 15.39 -13.52
C LEU A 23 -8.31 14.97 -12.21
N VAL A 24 -8.26 13.66 -11.97
CA VAL A 24 -7.41 13.03 -10.95
C VAL A 24 -6.56 11.99 -11.65
N ALA A 25 -5.24 12.05 -11.48
CA ALA A 25 -4.29 11.11 -12.05
C ALA A 25 -3.44 10.50 -10.94
N SER A 26 -3.05 9.24 -11.10
CA SER A 26 -2.12 8.54 -10.21
C SER A 26 -1.12 7.74 -11.05
N THR A 27 0.10 7.60 -10.55
CA THR A 27 1.16 6.81 -11.18
C THR A 27 2.12 6.29 -10.12
N ASN A 28 2.69 5.11 -10.36
CA ASN A 28 3.78 4.56 -9.55
C ASN A 28 5.18 4.91 -10.13
N ARG A 29 5.22 5.58 -11.29
CA ARG A 29 6.46 6.02 -11.94
C ARG A 29 6.78 7.45 -11.57
N ASP A 30 8.07 7.75 -11.43
CA ASP A 30 8.56 9.11 -11.31
C ASP A 30 8.38 9.85 -12.65
N LEU A 31 7.35 10.69 -12.75
CA LEU A 31 7.05 11.44 -13.96
C LEU A 31 8.17 12.38 -14.37
N LYS A 32 8.98 12.89 -13.43
CA LYS A 32 10.11 13.77 -13.75
C LYS A 32 11.18 12.99 -14.51
N GLN A 33 11.45 11.76 -14.08
CA GLN A 33 12.35 10.84 -14.80
C GLN A 33 11.76 10.40 -16.15
N GLU A 34 10.46 10.10 -16.22
CA GLU A 34 9.81 9.72 -17.48
C GLU A 34 9.79 10.87 -18.51
N VAL A 35 9.66 12.12 -18.06
CA VAL A 35 9.81 13.32 -18.92
C VAL A 35 11.25 13.45 -19.41
N ALA A 36 12.23 13.30 -18.52
CA ALA A 36 13.65 13.37 -18.90
C ALA A 36 14.04 12.27 -19.90
N ALA A 37 13.44 11.08 -19.78
CA ALA A 37 13.65 9.97 -20.70
C ALA A 37 12.81 10.06 -22.00
N GLY A 38 12.05 11.14 -22.21
CA GLY A 38 11.22 11.34 -23.41
C GLY A 38 10.01 10.42 -23.52
N ARG A 39 9.70 9.63 -22.49
CA ARG A 39 8.55 8.70 -22.45
C ARG A 39 7.27 9.39 -21.99
N PHE A 40 7.38 10.56 -21.36
CA PHE A 40 6.24 11.35 -20.93
C PHE A 40 6.27 12.77 -21.47
N ARG A 41 5.09 13.24 -21.86
CA ARG A 41 4.91 14.57 -22.45
C ARG A 41 5.09 15.66 -21.39
N ARG A 42 6.11 16.51 -21.61
CA ARG A 42 6.46 17.62 -20.72
C ARG A 42 5.30 18.59 -20.49
N ASP A 43 4.54 18.92 -21.54
CA ASP A 43 3.40 19.83 -21.45
C ASP A 43 2.25 19.26 -20.61
N LEU A 44 2.02 17.95 -20.66
CA LEU A 44 1.03 17.28 -19.82
C LEU A 44 1.46 17.24 -18.36
N TYR A 45 2.75 16.96 -18.09
CA TYR A 45 3.31 16.90 -16.74
C TYR A 45 3.05 18.18 -15.96
N TYR A 46 3.33 19.34 -16.56
CA TYR A 46 3.11 20.63 -15.90
C TYR A 46 1.64 20.99 -15.71
N ARG A 47 0.71 20.42 -16.49
CA ARG A 47 -0.74 20.66 -16.31
C ARG A 47 -1.37 19.81 -15.22
N ILE A 48 -0.94 18.55 -15.09
CA ILE A 48 -1.50 17.64 -14.09
C ILE A 48 -0.83 17.81 -12.72
N GLY A 49 0.40 18.31 -12.69
CA GLY A 49 1.21 18.45 -11.48
C GLY A 49 0.91 19.67 -10.61
N ALA A 50 -0.20 20.39 -10.82
CA ALA A 50 -0.53 21.60 -10.06
C ALA A 50 -0.66 21.34 -8.54
N VAL A 51 -1.20 20.17 -8.17
CA VAL A 51 -1.20 19.66 -6.79
C VAL A 51 -0.80 18.19 -6.85
N SER A 52 0.26 17.82 -6.15
CA SER A 52 0.73 16.45 -6.05
C SER A 52 0.57 15.95 -4.62
N ILE A 53 -0.08 14.81 -4.46
CA ILE A 53 -0.19 14.11 -3.19
C ILE A 53 0.69 12.87 -3.26
N ILE A 54 1.74 12.84 -2.43
CA ILE A 54 2.57 11.65 -2.28
C ILE A 54 1.89 10.74 -1.26
N VAL A 55 1.56 9.53 -1.68
CA VAL A 55 1.03 8.51 -0.79
C VAL A 55 2.21 7.69 -0.27
N PRO A 56 2.62 7.85 1.01
CA PRO A 56 3.72 7.06 1.55
C PRO A 56 3.31 5.59 1.61
N PRO A 57 4.27 4.68 1.41
CA PRO A 57 4.05 3.25 1.56
C PRO A 57 3.70 2.90 3.00
N LEU A 58 3.08 1.74 3.20
CA LEU A 58 2.50 1.35 4.48
C LEU A 58 3.52 1.29 5.62
N ARG A 59 4.74 0.84 5.36
CA ARG A 59 5.86 0.84 6.32
C ARG A 59 6.26 2.21 6.87
N GLU A 60 5.94 3.30 6.18
CA GLU A 60 6.25 4.67 6.60
C GLU A 60 5.10 5.30 7.39
N ARG A 61 3.99 4.55 7.60
CA ARG A 61 2.77 5.01 8.25
C ARG A 61 2.60 4.49 9.70
N GLY A 62 3.58 3.79 10.24
CA GLY A 62 3.56 3.28 11.61
C GLY A 62 2.36 2.37 11.89
N GLU A 63 1.52 2.77 12.84
CA GLU A 63 0.38 1.98 13.34
C GLU A 63 -0.83 1.91 12.38
N ASP A 64 -0.79 2.60 11.23
CA ASP A 64 -1.81 2.49 10.19
C ASP A 64 -2.05 1.02 9.76
N VAL A 65 -1.03 0.15 9.87
CA VAL A 65 -1.15 -1.29 9.60
C VAL A 65 -2.23 -1.93 10.48
N LEU A 66 -2.26 -1.63 11.77
CA LEU A 66 -3.22 -2.22 12.70
C LEU A 66 -4.63 -1.68 12.45
N LEU A 67 -4.75 -0.37 12.22
CA LEU A 67 -6.03 0.26 11.88
C LEU A 67 -6.64 -0.33 10.59
N LEU A 68 -5.80 -0.56 9.58
CA LEU A 68 -6.21 -1.19 8.33
C LEU A 68 -6.53 -2.67 8.48
N THR A 69 -5.76 -3.39 9.30
CA THR A 69 -6.02 -4.80 9.64
C THR A 69 -7.42 -4.93 10.22
N GLU A 70 -7.72 -4.14 11.24
CA GLU A 70 -9.01 -4.11 11.91
C GLU A 70 -10.15 -3.67 10.97
N HIS A 71 -9.89 -2.67 10.11
CA HIS A 71 -10.87 -2.24 9.10
C HIS A 71 -11.22 -3.36 8.12
N PHE A 72 -10.23 -4.03 7.54
CA PHE A 72 -10.47 -5.11 6.58
C PHE A 72 -11.08 -6.34 7.25
N ASN A 73 -10.65 -6.66 8.48
CA ASN A 73 -11.22 -7.73 9.27
C ASN A 73 -12.73 -7.55 9.44
N ARG A 74 -13.16 -6.39 9.94
CA ARG A 74 -14.59 -6.07 10.08
C ARG A 74 -15.33 -6.01 8.76
N GLN A 75 -14.71 -5.43 7.72
CA GLN A 75 -15.32 -5.33 6.40
C GLN A 75 -15.63 -6.71 5.81
N ILE A 76 -14.69 -7.65 5.93
CA ILE A 76 -14.83 -9.01 5.39
C ILE A 76 -15.84 -9.80 6.22
N ALA A 77 -15.73 -9.77 7.55
CA ALA A 77 -16.69 -10.39 8.46
C ALA A 77 -18.14 -9.96 8.15
N THR A 78 -18.36 -8.65 8.03
CA THR A 78 -19.69 -8.08 7.69
C THR A 78 -20.20 -8.57 6.34
N ALA A 79 -19.33 -8.65 5.32
CA ALA A 79 -19.71 -9.11 3.99
C ALA A 79 -20.05 -10.60 3.94
N SER A 80 -19.44 -11.41 4.82
CA SER A 80 -19.69 -12.85 4.94
C SER A 80 -20.81 -13.21 5.92
N GLY A 81 -21.31 -12.25 6.71
CA GLY A 81 -22.25 -12.52 7.79
C GLY A 81 -21.61 -13.25 8.97
N GLU A 82 -20.30 -13.11 9.12
CA GLU A 82 -19.48 -13.72 10.16
C GLU A 82 -19.02 -12.65 11.14
N GLU A 83 -18.42 -13.10 12.24
CA GLU A 83 -17.80 -12.21 13.22
C GLU A 83 -16.34 -11.92 12.86
N PRO A 84 -15.78 -10.76 13.25
CA PRO A 84 -14.37 -10.47 13.03
C PRO A 84 -13.46 -11.49 13.73
N LEU A 85 -12.31 -11.75 13.12
CA LEU A 85 -11.25 -12.58 13.71
C LEU A 85 -10.60 -11.87 14.89
N ASP A 86 -10.18 -12.64 15.88
CA ASP A 86 -9.51 -12.19 17.08
C ASP A 86 -8.01 -12.46 16.94
N PHE A 87 -7.21 -11.40 16.80
CA PHE A 87 -5.76 -11.51 16.62
C PHE A 87 -5.04 -11.54 17.97
N SER A 88 -4.13 -12.49 18.15
CA SER A 88 -3.17 -12.50 19.27
C SER A 88 -2.25 -11.28 19.24
N HIS A 89 -1.69 -10.90 20.39
CA HIS A 89 -0.75 -9.78 20.47
C HIS A 89 0.50 -10.05 19.62
N GLU A 90 1.00 -11.28 19.66
CA GLU A 90 2.15 -11.75 18.90
C GLU A 90 1.91 -11.66 17.39
N ALA A 91 0.70 -11.99 16.92
CA ALA A 91 0.34 -11.82 15.51
C ALA A 91 0.31 -10.33 15.12
N LEU A 92 -0.28 -9.46 15.95
CA LEU A 92 -0.31 -8.02 15.67
C LEU A 92 1.09 -7.40 15.65
N ASP A 93 1.98 -7.80 16.56
CA ASP A 93 3.37 -7.37 16.60
C ASP A 93 4.13 -7.80 15.34
N ALA A 94 3.89 -9.02 14.84
CA ALA A 94 4.48 -9.50 13.59
C ALA A 94 3.97 -8.70 12.38
N LEU A 95 2.68 -8.37 12.34
CA LEU A 95 2.10 -7.51 11.30
C LEU A 95 2.71 -6.10 11.32
N LEU A 96 2.95 -5.53 12.50
CA LEU A 96 3.61 -4.23 12.67
C LEU A 96 5.07 -4.25 12.21
N ALA A 97 5.81 -5.32 12.50
CA ALA A 97 7.23 -5.43 12.17
C ALA A 97 7.49 -5.64 10.67
N TYR A 98 6.51 -6.21 9.95
CA TYR A 98 6.67 -6.52 8.53
C TYR A 98 6.65 -5.26 7.64
N ARG A 99 7.48 -5.25 6.57
CA ARG A 99 7.68 -4.06 5.72
C ARG A 99 6.59 -3.82 4.67
N TRP A 100 5.68 -4.76 4.48
CA TRP A 100 4.57 -4.64 3.52
C TRP A 100 4.99 -4.19 2.11
N PRO A 101 5.84 -4.94 1.39
CA PRO A 101 6.28 -4.60 0.03
C PRO A 101 5.10 -4.41 -0.94
N GLY A 102 4.01 -5.16 -0.78
CA GLY A 102 2.77 -5.01 -1.53
C GLY A 102 1.76 -4.03 -0.92
N ASN A 103 2.15 -3.32 0.14
CA ASN A 103 1.36 -2.30 0.85
C ASN A 103 -0.04 -2.80 1.25
N VAL A 104 -1.03 -1.91 1.24
CA VAL A 104 -2.42 -2.17 1.61
C VAL A 104 -3.03 -3.35 0.84
N ARG A 105 -2.60 -3.61 -0.40
CA ARG A 105 -3.12 -4.73 -1.21
C ARG A 105 -2.67 -6.08 -0.66
N GLU A 106 -1.41 -6.19 -0.24
CA GLU A 106 -0.88 -7.39 0.39
C GLU A 106 -1.55 -7.63 1.74
N LEU A 107 -1.66 -6.59 2.58
CA LEU A 107 -2.36 -6.67 3.86
C LEU A 107 -3.80 -7.16 3.68
N LYS A 108 -4.59 -6.52 2.81
CA LYS A 108 -5.98 -6.93 2.54
C LYS A 108 -6.08 -8.39 2.09
N ASN A 109 -5.17 -8.84 1.22
CA ASN A 109 -5.14 -10.21 0.75
C ASN A 109 -4.80 -11.20 1.87
N LEU A 110 -3.89 -10.84 2.77
CA LEU A 110 -3.58 -11.65 3.95
C LEU A 110 -4.81 -11.79 4.84
N ILE A 111 -5.47 -10.69 5.21
CA ILE A 111 -6.66 -10.74 6.07
C ILE A 111 -7.77 -11.57 5.43
N GLY A 112 -8.01 -11.41 4.12
CA GLY A 112 -8.97 -12.25 3.39
C GLY A 112 -8.59 -13.73 3.38
N ARG A 113 -7.29 -14.06 3.28
CA ARG A 113 -6.82 -15.44 3.38
C ARG A 113 -7.05 -16.01 4.77
N LEU A 114 -6.80 -15.25 5.84
CA LEU A 114 -7.01 -15.70 7.22
C LEU A 114 -8.48 -16.03 7.49
N HIS A 115 -9.42 -15.22 6.99
CA HIS A 115 -10.86 -15.53 7.06
C HIS A 115 -11.24 -16.87 6.40
N VAL A 116 -10.47 -17.34 5.41
CA VAL A 116 -10.73 -18.63 4.74
C VAL A 116 -10.04 -19.80 5.45
N LEU A 117 -8.87 -19.57 6.06
CA LEU A 117 -8.02 -20.64 6.59
C LEU A 117 -8.15 -20.84 8.11
N ALA A 118 -8.49 -19.79 8.86
CA ALA A 118 -8.53 -19.84 10.31
C ALA A 118 -9.50 -20.92 10.80
N GLN A 119 -9.01 -21.80 11.68
CA GLN A 119 -9.84 -22.81 12.33
C GLN A 119 -10.50 -22.15 13.55
N GLY A 120 -11.66 -21.53 13.35
CA GLY A 120 -12.34 -20.75 14.38
C GLY A 120 -12.06 -19.25 14.25
N ARG A 121 -12.06 -18.53 15.37
CA ARG A 121 -11.95 -17.06 15.38
C ARG A 121 -10.56 -16.52 15.69
N GLY A 122 -9.71 -17.30 16.35
CA GLY A 122 -8.38 -16.86 16.75
C GLY A 122 -7.40 -16.86 15.59
N VAL A 123 -6.60 -15.80 15.48
CA VAL A 123 -5.42 -15.74 14.61
C VAL A 123 -4.18 -15.64 15.49
N GLU A 124 -3.41 -16.70 15.48
CA GLU A 124 -2.16 -16.84 16.21
C GLU A 124 -0.97 -16.57 15.28
N LEU A 125 0.22 -16.38 15.87
CA LEU A 125 1.44 -16.11 15.11
C LEU A 125 1.73 -17.18 14.03
N HIS A 126 1.39 -18.44 14.30
CA HIS A 126 1.64 -19.57 13.39
C HIS A 126 0.67 -19.62 12.20
N ASP A 127 -0.43 -18.88 12.24
CA ASP A 127 -1.36 -18.75 11.12
C ASP A 127 -0.86 -17.75 10.07
N LEU A 128 0.12 -16.93 10.43
CA LEU A 128 0.74 -15.96 9.53
C LEU A 128 1.78 -16.64 8.62
N PRO A 129 1.92 -16.18 7.36
CA PRO A 129 2.99 -16.64 6.47
C PRO A 129 4.39 -16.47 7.07
N GLU A 130 5.29 -17.40 6.77
CA GLU A 130 6.68 -17.40 7.25
C GLU A 130 7.43 -16.08 6.96
N GLU A 131 7.14 -15.44 5.83
CA GLU A 131 7.74 -14.15 5.45
C GLU A 131 7.46 -13.03 6.47
N ILE A 132 6.32 -13.10 7.17
CA ILE A 132 5.88 -12.11 8.16
C ILE A 132 6.47 -12.46 9.54
N THR A 133 6.50 -13.74 9.89
CA THR A 133 7.02 -14.22 11.18
C THR A 133 8.56 -14.16 11.25
N ALA A 134 9.25 -14.34 10.11
CA ALA A 134 10.69 -14.17 10.03
C ALA A 134 11.14 -12.73 10.28
N ALA A 135 10.36 -11.74 9.84
CA ALA A 135 10.66 -10.31 10.02
C ALA A 135 10.56 -9.86 11.49
N SER A 136 9.77 -10.55 12.31
CA SER A 136 9.65 -10.31 13.75
C SER A 136 10.78 -10.98 14.57
N THR A 137 11.52 -11.90 13.94
CA THR A 137 12.56 -12.73 14.59
C THR A 137 13.98 -12.21 14.36
N GLU A 138 14.19 -11.01 13.78
CA GLU A 138 15.51 -10.35 13.81
C GLU A 138 15.63 -9.42 15.03
N PRO A 139 16.07 -9.90 16.21
CA PRO A 139 16.48 -9.02 17.28
C PRO A 139 17.78 -8.33 16.84
N GLY A 140 17.79 -7.00 16.93
CA GLY A 140 18.95 -6.17 16.63
C GLY A 140 20.23 -6.78 17.19
N THR A 141 21.18 -7.06 16.29
CA THR A 141 22.53 -7.46 16.66
C THR A 141 23.09 -6.40 17.60
N ARG A 142 23.22 -6.80 18.88
CA ARG A 142 23.87 -6.03 19.93
C ARG A 142 25.30 -5.78 19.47
N SER A 143 25.60 -4.52 19.11
CA SER A 143 26.98 -4.03 19.09
C SER A 143 27.44 -3.89 20.55
N GLY A 144 27.83 -5.01 21.13
CA GLY A 144 28.47 -5.11 22.44
C GLY A 144 29.94 -5.45 22.23
N SER A 145 30.79 -4.59 22.77
CA SER A 145 32.24 -4.62 22.74
C SER A 145 32.87 -6.00 22.95
N GLU A 146 33.84 -6.34 22.11
CA GLU A 146 34.99 -7.15 22.53
C GLU A 146 36.26 -6.31 22.46
N THR A 147 36.81 -6.13 23.65
CA THR A 147 38.11 -5.62 23.99
C THR A 147 39.17 -6.57 23.43
N ALA A 148 40.12 -6.07 22.63
CA ALA A 148 41.35 -6.79 22.31
C ALA A 148 42.55 -5.97 22.78
N THR A 149 43.00 -6.34 23.97
CA THR A 149 44.32 -6.05 24.56
C THR A 149 45.40 -6.90 23.87
N SER A 150 46.59 -6.30 23.68
CA SER A 150 47.89 -6.90 23.32
C SER A 150 48.02 -7.43 21.88
N LEU A 151 49.07 -7.15 21.10
CA LEU A 151 50.50 -6.91 21.40
C LEU A 151 51.08 -5.74 20.59
#